data_AF-A0A919D3Q6-F1
#
_entry.id   AF-A0A919D3Q6-F1
#
_cell.length_a   1.000
_cell.length_b   1.000
_cell.length_c   1.000
_cell.angle_alpha   90.00
_cell.angle_beta   90.00
_cell.angle_gamma   90.00
#
_symmetry.space_group_name_H-M   'P 1'
#
loop_
_entity.id
_entity.type
_entity.pdbx_description
1 polymer ?
#
loop_
_entity_poly.entity_id
_entity_poly.type
_entity_poly.pdbx_seq_one_letter_code
_entity_poly.pdbx_strand_id
1 'polypeptide(L)'
;MAGVRRIAVRRTPAKPTESAERSVPARRFVPDAPVIPEVRCRLVYTRHVYVLCIVRAVELRPRGATMATITADPADRTRDRTPWAGPAAAVSGAGVLLGVLTNLAQGWLPGAWQQIANSGAVWAAVAFAAGALLYARGAAGKAAIGGLGAELGLVAGYYGYAEFGRGGAGSLFFPLVWAGMACVAGPLFGVAGHWWRRGPDARRRVTGLGALAGLFGMEGLDYAWILHYTAQAWACAVLFVLIPLLMARTHKERALALGVAVACAPLAYAVIELPLQMLSG
;
A
#
# COMPACT_ATOMS: atom_id res chain seq x y z
N MET A 1 40.59 80.13 41.65
CA MET A 1 39.80 80.22 40.39
C MET A 1 39.14 78.87 40.18
N ALA A 2 37.98 78.62 40.79
CA ALA A 2 36.65 78.88 40.24
C ALA A 2 36.39 78.11 38.93
N GLY A 3 35.79 76.91 39.06
CA GLY A 3 35.30 76.08 37.95
C GLY A 3 34.11 75.26 38.43
N VAL A 4 32.92 75.82 38.25
CA VAL A 4 31.62 75.37 38.77
C VAL A 4 30.78 74.76 37.63
N ARG A 5 29.98 73.73 37.96
CA ARG A 5 28.80 73.15 37.25
C ARG A 5 29.06 72.29 36.00
N ARG A 6 28.49 71.08 35.97
CA ARG A 6 27.06 70.80 35.68
C ARG A 6 26.69 69.38 36.10
N ILE A 7 25.63 69.28 36.89
CA ILE A 7 24.90 68.05 37.22
C ILE A 7 23.94 67.78 36.06
N ALA A 8 24.08 66.64 35.39
CA ALA A 8 23.13 66.16 34.39
C ALA A 8 22.16 65.18 35.06
N VAL A 9 20.96 65.68 35.37
CA VAL A 9 19.81 64.88 35.81
C VAL A 9 19.30 64.08 34.61
N ARG A 10 19.59 62.78 34.58
CA ARG A 10 19.05 61.87 33.55
C ARG A 10 17.64 61.44 33.97
N ARG A 11 16.66 61.89 33.19
CA ARG A 11 15.24 61.53 33.34
C ARG A 11 15.04 60.03 33.12
N THR A 12 14.32 59.40 34.04
CA THR A 12 13.72 58.07 33.92
C THR A 12 12.63 58.09 32.84
N PRO A 13 12.63 57.16 31.86
CA PRO A 13 11.50 57.00 30.95
C PRO A 13 10.36 56.26 31.65
N ALA A 14 9.15 56.78 31.42
CA ALA A 14 7.89 56.34 32.00
C ALA A 14 7.51 54.90 31.59
N LYS A 15 6.82 54.21 32.50
CA LYS A 15 6.13 52.93 32.27
C LYS A 15 5.12 53.07 31.11
N PRO A 16 5.11 52.17 30.12
CA PRO A 16 4.02 52.04 29.18
C PRO A 16 2.77 51.52 29.88
N THR A 17 1.66 52.21 29.64
CA THR A 17 0.31 51.89 30.07
C THR A 17 -0.20 50.60 29.43
N GLU A 18 -0.53 49.67 30.30
CA GLU A 18 -1.35 48.46 30.09
C GLU A 18 -2.66 48.84 29.37
N SER A 19 -2.77 48.44 28.11
CA SER A 19 -3.99 48.62 27.33
C SER A 19 -4.17 47.49 26.31
N ALA A 20 -5.31 46.80 26.45
CA ALA A 20 -5.95 45.90 25.50
C ALA A 20 -5.21 44.58 25.17
N GLU A 21 -5.27 43.65 26.12
CA GLU A 21 -5.17 42.22 25.88
C GLU A 21 -6.39 41.77 25.04
N ARG A 22 -6.30 41.93 23.71
CA ARG A 22 -7.18 41.22 22.78
C ARG A 22 -6.76 39.76 22.81
N SER A 23 -7.66 38.93 23.31
CA SER A 23 -7.67 37.47 23.22
C SER A 23 -7.41 37.02 21.77
N VAL A 24 -6.15 36.73 21.49
CA VAL A 24 -5.78 35.93 20.32
C VAL A 24 -6.28 34.52 20.61
N PRO A 25 -7.16 33.93 19.76
CA PRO A 25 -7.56 32.55 19.97
C PRO A 25 -6.30 31.68 19.94
N ALA A 26 -6.12 30.89 20.99
CA ALA A 26 -5.03 29.94 21.11
C ALA A 26 -4.89 29.19 19.78
N ARG A 27 -3.80 29.48 19.04
CA ARG A 27 -3.38 28.61 17.94
C ARG A 27 -3.20 27.26 18.58
N ARG A 28 -4.03 26.28 18.18
CA ARG A 28 -3.78 24.89 18.48
C ARG A 28 -2.32 24.62 18.15
N PHE A 29 -1.58 24.17 19.15
CA PHE A 29 -0.27 23.59 18.99
C PHE A 29 -0.45 22.36 18.09
N VAL A 30 -0.39 22.58 16.77
CA VAL A 30 -0.06 21.53 15.83
C VAL A 30 1.45 21.43 15.96
N PRO A 31 2.00 20.35 16.56
CA PRO A 31 3.45 20.17 16.55
C PRO A 31 3.90 20.31 15.11
N ASP A 32 4.92 21.13 14.87
CA ASP A 32 5.52 21.36 13.56
C ASP A 32 5.66 19.98 12.90
N ALA A 33 4.76 19.70 11.96
CA ALA A 33 4.84 18.47 11.20
C ALA A 33 6.22 18.54 10.56
N PRO A 34 7.10 17.54 10.77
CA PRO A 34 8.39 17.56 10.12
C PRO A 34 8.11 17.80 8.64
N VAL A 35 8.69 18.87 8.10
CA VAL A 35 8.75 19.09 6.66
C VAL A 35 9.47 17.86 6.16
N ILE A 36 8.70 16.85 5.72
CA ILE A 36 9.23 15.67 5.07
C ILE A 36 10.00 16.26 3.90
N PRO A 37 11.33 16.08 3.83
CA PRO A 37 12.09 16.65 2.74
C PRO A 37 11.43 16.17 1.46
N GLU A 38 10.97 17.12 0.64
CA GLU A 38 10.45 16.85 -0.69
C GLU A 38 11.50 15.98 -1.39
N VAL A 39 11.23 14.68 -1.45
CA VAL A 39 11.99 13.76 -2.27
C VAL A 39 11.80 14.28 -3.69
N ARG A 40 12.86 14.88 -4.23
CA ARG A 40 12.93 15.39 -5.60
C ARG A 40 12.49 14.30 -6.57
N CYS A 41 11.23 14.33 -6.95
CA CYS A 41 10.66 13.44 -7.95
C CYS A 41 10.43 14.26 -9.22
N ARG A 42 11.47 14.39 -10.05
CA ARG A 42 11.29 14.73 -11.46
C ARG A 42 11.02 13.43 -12.19
N LEU A 43 9.81 13.24 -12.71
CA LEU A 43 9.53 12.17 -13.66
C LEU A 43 8.62 12.69 -14.77
N VAL A 44 9.16 12.79 -15.98
CA VAL A 44 8.47 13.19 -17.21
C VAL A 44 8.12 11.92 -18.00
N TYR A 45 6.82 11.65 -18.09
CA TYR A 45 6.05 10.99 -19.16
C TYR A 45 6.68 9.91 -20.09
N THR A 46 6.11 8.68 -20.03
CA THR A 46 5.34 7.93 -21.08
C THR A 46 5.77 6.48 -21.42
N ARG A 47 4.74 5.60 -21.50
CA ARG A 47 4.49 4.40 -22.36
C ARG A 47 4.80 2.96 -21.86
N HIS A 48 3.73 2.34 -21.33
CA HIS A 48 3.06 1.07 -21.72
C HIS A 48 3.87 -0.25 -21.90
N VAL A 49 3.21 -1.34 -21.46
CA VAL A 49 3.39 -2.79 -21.77
C VAL A 49 4.14 -3.64 -20.71
N TYR A 50 3.52 -3.99 -19.57
CA TYR A 50 4.00 -5.14 -18.76
C TYR A 50 2.93 -6.03 -18.08
N VAL A 51 1.64 -5.66 -18.12
CA VAL A 51 0.57 -6.37 -17.39
C VAL A 51 0.24 -7.78 -17.97
N LEU A 52 0.64 -8.07 -19.21
CA LEU A 52 0.25 -9.31 -19.90
C LEU A 52 1.13 -10.54 -19.58
N CYS A 53 2.35 -10.38 -19.04
CA CYS A 53 3.23 -11.53 -18.82
C CYS A 53 2.88 -12.35 -17.57
N ILE A 54 2.39 -11.71 -16.50
CA ILE A 54 2.11 -12.40 -15.23
C ILE A 54 0.85 -13.27 -15.33
N VAL A 55 -0.17 -12.82 -16.07
CA VAL A 55 -1.41 -13.61 -16.27
C VAL A 55 -1.17 -14.82 -17.17
N ARG A 56 -0.33 -14.69 -18.19
CA ARG A 56 -0.05 -15.79 -19.15
C ARG A 56 0.79 -16.92 -18.57
N ALA A 57 1.66 -16.63 -17.61
CA ALA A 57 2.50 -17.64 -16.96
C ALA A 57 1.70 -18.63 -16.08
N VAL A 58 0.49 -18.25 -15.64
CA VAL A 58 -0.36 -19.09 -14.77
C VAL A 58 -1.39 -19.91 -15.56
N GLU A 59 -1.53 -19.66 -16.86
CA GLU A 59 -2.53 -20.30 -17.72
C GLU A 59 -1.95 -21.43 -18.59
N LEU A 60 -0.92 -22.12 -18.11
CA LEU A 60 -0.51 -23.41 -18.66
C LEU A 60 -1.52 -24.50 -18.23
N ARG A 61 -2.66 -24.54 -18.92
CA ARG A 61 -3.55 -25.70 -18.95
C ARG A 61 -2.75 -26.92 -19.43
N PRO A 62 -2.79 -28.07 -18.74
CA PRO A 62 -2.44 -29.33 -19.35
C PRO A 62 -3.39 -29.58 -20.53
N ARG A 63 -2.86 -29.61 -21.75
CA ARG A 63 -3.57 -30.10 -22.94
C ARG A 63 -3.72 -31.60 -22.79
N GLY A 64 -4.90 -32.05 -22.40
CA GLY A 64 -5.19 -33.48 -22.24
C GLY A 64 -6.57 -33.73 -21.61
N ALA A 65 -7.63 -33.16 -22.19
CA ALA A 65 -8.99 -33.54 -21.83
C ALA A 65 -9.71 -33.97 -23.12
N THR A 66 -9.93 -35.28 -23.21
CA THR A 66 -10.75 -35.97 -24.20
C THR A 66 -12.09 -35.25 -24.35
N MET A 67 -12.52 -35.06 -25.61
CA MET A 67 -13.73 -34.38 -26.01
C MET A 67 -14.97 -35.15 -25.57
N ALA A 68 -15.31 -35.08 -24.28
CA ALA A 68 -16.61 -35.50 -23.77
C ALA A 68 -17.60 -34.37 -24.03
N THR A 69 -18.63 -34.66 -24.81
CA THR A 69 -19.77 -33.77 -25.09
C THR A 69 -20.39 -33.32 -23.78
N ILE A 70 -20.11 -32.08 -23.37
CA ILE A 70 -20.73 -31.43 -22.20
C ILE A 70 -22.14 -31.02 -22.61
N THR A 71 -23.13 -31.86 -22.30
CA THR A 71 -24.51 -31.40 -22.14
C THR A 71 -24.53 -30.51 -20.89
N ALA A 72 -24.40 -29.20 -21.09
CA ALA A 72 -24.49 -28.24 -20.01
C ALA A 72 -25.91 -28.29 -19.41
N ASP A 73 -26.00 -28.81 -18.19
CA ASP A 73 -27.24 -28.82 -17.41
C ASP A 73 -27.73 -27.36 -17.22
N PRO A 74 -28.92 -26.98 -17.72
CA PRO A 74 -29.47 -25.64 -17.53
C PRO A 74 -29.63 -25.25 -16.06
N ALA A 75 -29.60 -26.21 -15.12
CA ALA A 75 -29.61 -25.95 -13.68
C ALA A 75 -28.35 -25.21 -13.19
N ASP A 76 -27.18 -25.35 -13.84
CA ASP A 76 -25.92 -24.76 -13.38
C ASP A 76 -25.87 -23.22 -13.57
N ARG A 77 -26.65 -22.66 -14.51
CA ARG A 77 -26.74 -21.20 -14.71
C ARG A 77 -27.46 -20.47 -13.58
N THR A 78 -28.19 -21.17 -12.73
CA THR A 78 -29.03 -20.55 -11.68
C THR A 78 -28.34 -20.43 -10.34
N ARG A 79 -27.21 -21.13 -10.11
CA ARG A 79 -26.49 -21.16 -8.82
C ARG A 79 -25.70 -19.89 -8.49
N ASP A 80 -25.43 -19.01 -9.45
CA ASP A 80 -24.50 -17.88 -9.27
C ASP A 80 -25.18 -16.53 -8.95
N ARG A 81 -26.44 -16.57 -8.50
CA ARG A 81 -27.24 -15.37 -8.16
C ARG A 81 -27.11 -14.90 -6.71
N THR A 82 -26.13 -15.40 -5.95
CA THR A 82 -25.88 -14.82 -4.62
C THR A 82 -25.44 -13.36 -4.78
N PRO A 83 -26.09 -12.40 -4.10
CA PRO A 83 -25.78 -10.98 -4.26
C PRO A 83 -24.36 -10.73 -3.74
N TRP A 84 -23.43 -10.51 -4.67
CA TRP A 84 -22.01 -10.29 -4.39
C TRP A 84 -21.66 -8.79 -4.25
N ALA A 85 -22.58 -7.91 -4.65
CA ALA A 85 -22.40 -6.47 -4.61
C ALA A 85 -22.19 -5.95 -3.17
N GLY A 86 -22.93 -6.46 -2.18
CA GLY A 86 -22.78 -6.07 -0.78
C GLY A 86 -21.37 -6.33 -0.24
N PRO A 87 -20.86 -7.58 -0.31
CA PRO A 87 -19.48 -7.89 0.07
C PRO A 87 -18.42 -7.10 -0.71
N ALA A 88 -18.61 -6.90 -2.02
CA ALA A 88 -17.68 -6.10 -2.84
C ALA A 88 -17.64 -4.63 -2.38
N ALA A 89 -18.80 -4.03 -2.10
CA ALA A 89 -18.88 -2.70 -1.51
C ALA A 89 -18.22 -2.65 -0.13
N ALA A 90 -18.40 -3.69 0.69
CA ALA A 90 -17.80 -3.78 2.02
C ALA A 90 -16.26 -3.81 1.96
N VAL A 91 -15.66 -4.63 1.08
CA VAL A 91 -14.19 -4.65 0.95
C VAL A 91 -13.63 -3.36 0.34
N SER A 92 -14.39 -2.70 -0.54
CA SER A 92 -14.01 -1.39 -1.09
C SER A 92 -14.05 -0.31 -0.01
N GLY A 93 -15.11 -0.29 0.82
CA GLY A 93 -15.22 0.60 1.97
C GLY A 93 -14.15 0.34 3.04
N ALA A 94 -13.80 -0.94 3.28
CA ALA A 94 -12.68 -1.30 4.13
C ALA A 94 -11.35 -0.79 3.56
N GLY A 95 -11.18 -0.85 2.23
CA GLY A 95 -10.08 -0.21 1.52
C GLY A 95 -9.97 1.28 1.84
N VAL A 96 -11.07 2.04 1.69
CA VAL A 96 -11.11 3.48 2.04
C VAL A 96 -10.68 3.72 3.48
N LEU A 97 -11.26 2.97 4.44
CA LEU A 97 -10.89 3.09 5.84
C LEU A 97 -9.40 2.81 6.06
N LEU A 98 -8.87 1.75 5.45
CA LEU A 98 -7.45 1.40 5.55
C LEU A 98 -6.53 2.43 4.89
N GLY A 99 -6.97 3.11 3.83
CA GLY A 99 -6.26 4.23 3.24
C GLY A 99 -6.10 5.41 4.21
N VAL A 100 -7.20 5.79 4.87
CA VAL A 100 -7.18 6.81 5.93
C VAL A 100 -6.25 6.40 7.07
N LEU A 101 -6.38 5.16 7.55
CA LEU A 101 -5.55 4.63 8.64
C LEU A 101 -4.07 4.55 8.25
N THR A 102 -3.76 4.22 7.00
CA THR A 102 -2.39 4.21 6.48
C THR A 102 -1.77 5.61 6.54
N ASN A 103 -2.52 6.62 6.08
CA ASN A 103 -2.05 8.01 6.12
C ASN A 103 -1.81 8.50 7.56
N LEU A 104 -2.74 8.18 8.47
CA LEU A 104 -2.60 8.48 9.90
C LEU A 104 -1.40 7.75 10.51
N ALA A 105 -1.28 6.44 10.28
CA ALA A 105 -0.19 5.62 10.79
C ALA A 105 1.16 6.13 10.28
N GLN A 106 1.26 6.53 9.02
CA GLN A 106 2.45 7.17 8.50
C GLN A 106 2.75 8.48 9.25
N GLY A 107 1.76 9.33 9.53
CA GLY A 107 1.99 10.57 10.28
C GLY A 107 2.41 10.37 11.74
N TRP A 108 1.99 9.28 12.37
CA TRP A 108 2.07 9.11 13.83
C TRP A 108 3.09 8.05 14.30
N LEU A 109 3.41 7.06 13.47
CA LEU A 109 4.33 5.99 13.86
C LEU A 109 5.79 6.43 13.75
N PRO A 110 6.68 5.98 14.65
CA PRO A 110 8.08 6.35 14.63
C PRO A 110 8.90 5.45 13.68
N GLY A 111 9.96 6.03 13.10
CA GLY A 111 11.03 5.29 12.42
C GLY A 111 10.56 4.39 11.28
N ALA A 112 10.97 3.13 11.28
CA ALA A 112 10.65 2.17 10.22
C ALA A 112 9.13 1.93 10.07
N TRP A 113 8.38 2.06 11.15
CA TRP A 113 6.94 1.79 11.16
C TRP A 113 6.14 2.78 10.31
N GLN A 114 6.59 4.02 10.20
CA GLN A 114 6.00 5.01 9.30
C GLN A 114 6.06 4.54 7.84
N GLN A 115 7.23 4.05 7.40
CA GLN A 115 7.44 3.63 6.01
C GLN A 115 6.73 2.31 5.72
N ILE A 116 6.76 1.36 6.65
CA ILE A 116 6.04 0.09 6.51
C ILE A 116 4.53 0.34 6.41
N ALA A 117 3.99 1.23 7.24
CA ALA A 117 2.57 1.57 7.19
C ALA A 117 2.15 2.09 5.81
N ASN A 118 3.03 2.86 5.15
CA ASN A 118 2.83 3.38 3.80
C ASN A 118 3.73 2.68 2.77
N SER A 119 3.61 1.36 2.69
CA SER A 119 4.36 0.53 1.74
C SER A 119 3.42 -0.12 0.71
N GLY A 120 3.94 -0.36 -0.50
CA GLY A 120 3.19 -1.02 -1.56
C GLY A 120 2.83 -2.46 -1.17
N ALA A 121 3.69 -3.15 -0.43
CA ALA A 121 3.41 -4.50 0.07
C ALA A 121 2.25 -4.53 1.07
N VAL A 122 2.15 -3.55 1.97
CA VAL A 122 1.00 -3.45 2.89
C VAL A 122 -0.29 -3.14 2.13
N TRP A 123 -0.25 -2.31 1.09
CA TRP A 123 -1.42 -2.01 0.27
C TRP A 123 -1.89 -3.25 -0.50
N ALA A 124 -0.97 -3.98 -1.09
CA ALA A 124 -1.23 -5.27 -1.74
C ALA A 124 -1.79 -6.33 -0.76
N ALA A 125 -1.37 -6.31 0.50
CA ALA A 125 -1.92 -7.19 1.53
C ALA A 125 -3.42 -6.92 1.77
N VAL A 126 -3.89 -5.69 1.57
CA VAL A 126 -5.32 -5.34 1.66
C VAL A 126 -6.11 -5.98 0.52
N ALA A 127 -5.62 -5.88 -0.73
CA ALA A 127 -6.23 -6.60 -1.86
C ALA A 127 -6.22 -8.11 -1.66
N PHE A 128 -5.12 -8.66 -1.16
CA PHE A 128 -5.02 -10.07 -0.79
C PHE A 128 -6.06 -10.48 0.25
N ALA A 129 -6.21 -9.70 1.32
CA ALA A 129 -7.21 -9.94 2.35
C ALA A 129 -8.64 -9.88 1.77
N ALA A 130 -8.94 -8.89 0.93
CA ALA A 130 -10.24 -8.77 0.26
C ALA A 130 -10.57 -10.03 -0.56
N GLY A 131 -9.61 -10.50 -1.38
CA GLY A 131 -9.76 -11.73 -2.15
C GLY A 131 -9.91 -12.99 -1.28
N ALA A 132 -9.13 -13.07 -0.21
CA ALA A 132 -9.22 -14.14 0.77
C ALA A 132 -10.53 -14.15 1.54
N LEU A 133 -11.19 -13.00 1.75
CA LEU A 133 -12.50 -12.89 2.40
C LEU A 133 -13.65 -13.22 1.43
N LEU A 134 -13.50 -12.83 0.16
CA LEU A 134 -14.48 -13.11 -0.89
C LEU A 134 -14.43 -14.55 -1.43
N TYR A 135 -13.55 -15.40 -0.88
CA TYR A 135 -13.35 -16.78 -1.34
C TYR A 135 -14.63 -17.62 -1.41
N ALA A 136 -15.56 -17.41 -0.49
CA ALA A 136 -16.80 -18.18 -0.38
C ALA A 136 -17.85 -17.80 -1.44
N ARG A 137 -17.59 -16.75 -2.24
CA ARG A 137 -18.60 -16.11 -3.12
C ARG A 137 -18.38 -16.37 -4.61
N GLY A 138 -17.50 -17.31 -4.97
CA GLY A 138 -17.40 -17.85 -6.33
C GLY A 138 -16.05 -17.66 -7.00
N ALA A 139 -16.09 -17.41 -8.31
CA ALA A 139 -14.92 -17.42 -9.20
C ALA A 139 -13.84 -16.38 -8.87
N ALA A 140 -12.60 -16.67 -9.27
CA ALA A 140 -11.44 -15.78 -9.11
C ALA A 140 -11.67 -14.35 -9.66
N GLY A 141 -12.51 -14.19 -10.69
CA GLY A 141 -12.88 -12.87 -11.21
C GLY A 141 -13.57 -11.96 -10.18
N LYS A 142 -14.40 -12.51 -9.30
CA LYS A 142 -15.02 -11.73 -8.21
C LYS A 142 -13.98 -11.29 -7.19
N ALA A 143 -13.00 -12.14 -6.90
CA ALA A 143 -11.87 -11.78 -6.03
C ALA A 143 -10.98 -10.70 -6.65
N ALA A 144 -10.77 -10.75 -7.97
CA ALA A 144 -10.05 -9.71 -8.70
C ALA A 144 -10.75 -8.35 -8.62
N ILE A 145 -12.07 -8.32 -8.84
CA ILE A 145 -12.89 -7.10 -8.72
C ILE A 145 -12.88 -6.59 -7.26
N GLY A 146 -12.99 -7.48 -6.28
CA GLY A 146 -12.92 -7.11 -4.87
C GLY A 146 -11.56 -6.54 -4.46
N GLY A 147 -10.46 -7.12 -4.95
CA GLY A 147 -9.11 -6.61 -4.74
C GLY A 147 -8.89 -5.25 -5.41
N LEU A 148 -9.38 -5.07 -6.64
CA LEU A 148 -9.40 -3.78 -7.33
C LEU A 148 -10.15 -2.72 -6.53
N GLY A 149 -11.36 -3.03 -6.08
CA GLY A 149 -12.18 -2.11 -5.29
C GLY A 149 -11.54 -1.76 -3.95
N ALA A 150 -10.90 -2.73 -3.29
CA ALA A 150 -10.18 -2.51 -2.04
C ALA A 150 -8.96 -1.59 -2.23
N GLU A 151 -8.14 -1.81 -3.24
CA GLU A 151 -6.97 -0.94 -3.48
C GLU A 151 -7.33 0.45 -4.02
N LEU A 152 -8.29 0.55 -4.95
CA LEU A 152 -8.78 1.87 -5.38
C LEU A 152 -9.42 2.63 -4.22
N GLY A 153 -10.19 1.94 -3.37
CA GLY A 153 -10.70 2.47 -2.12
C GLY A 153 -9.57 2.97 -1.22
N LEU A 154 -8.51 2.19 -1.06
CA LEU A 154 -7.34 2.55 -0.27
C LEU A 154 -6.64 3.80 -0.79
N VAL A 155 -6.38 3.88 -2.10
CA VAL A 155 -5.83 5.09 -2.75
C VAL A 155 -6.73 6.30 -2.47
N ALA A 156 -8.04 6.16 -2.68
CA ALA A 156 -9.00 7.22 -2.45
C ALA A 156 -9.06 7.66 -0.98
N GLY A 157 -9.00 6.72 -0.03
CA GLY A 157 -8.99 7.01 1.40
C GLY A 157 -7.70 7.71 1.84
N TYR A 158 -6.56 7.23 1.35
CA TYR A 158 -5.25 7.79 1.69
C TYR A 158 -5.12 9.24 1.18
N TYR A 159 -5.39 9.47 -0.10
CA TYR A 159 -5.27 10.81 -0.70
C TYR A 159 -6.44 11.72 -0.35
N GLY A 160 -7.64 11.17 -0.14
CA GLY A 160 -8.77 11.93 0.39
C GLY A 160 -8.49 12.45 1.79
N TYR A 161 -7.90 11.64 2.68
CA TYR A 161 -7.48 12.13 3.98
C TYR A 161 -6.32 13.14 3.88
N ALA A 162 -5.38 12.96 2.94
CA ALA A 162 -4.34 13.96 2.72
C ALA A 162 -4.94 15.32 2.30
N GLU A 163 -5.88 15.32 1.36
CA GLU A 163 -6.55 16.53 0.88
C GLU A 163 -7.37 17.22 1.97
N PHE A 164 -8.32 16.50 2.57
CA PHE A 164 -9.30 17.10 3.47
C PHE A 164 -8.84 17.13 4.93
N GLY A 165 -7.96 16.22 5.34
CA GLY A 165 -7.50 16.07 6.72
C GLY A 165 -6.17 16.76 7.02
N ARG A 166 -5.32 16.99 6.03
CA ARG A 166 -3.99 17.62 6.20
C ARG A 166 -3.78 18.91 5.41
N GLY A 167 -4.83 19.45 4.79
CA GLY A 167 -4.79 20.74 4.10
C GLY A 167 -4.26 20.67 2.66
N GLY A 168 -4.24 19.49 2.05
CA GLY A 168 -3.93 19.31 0.63
C GLY A 168 -3.12 18.03 0.34
N ALA A 169 -3.51 17.31 -0.71
CA ALA A 169 -2.74 16.19 -1.26
C ALA A 169 -1.62 16.66 -2.20
N GLY A 170 -1.63 17.95 -2.58
CA GLY A 170 -0.69 18.51 -3.55
C GLY A 170 -1.07 18.14 -4.99
N SER A 171 -0.11 17.62 -5.75
CA SER A 171 -0.32 17.24 -7.15
C SER A 171 -1.14 15.96 -7.30
N LEU A 172 -2.03 15.92 -8.30
CA LEU A 172 -2.76 14.71 -8.69
C LEU A 172 -1.88 13.62 -9.33
N PHE A 173 -0.62 13.92 -9.64
CA PHE A 173 0.30 12.98 -10.28
C PHE A 173 0.44 11.68 -9.49
N PHE A 174 0.79 11.76 -8.20
CA PHE A 174 0.97 10.58 -7.35
C PHE A 174 -0.34 9.80 -7.13
N PRO A 175 -1.48 10.44 -6.78
CA PRO A 175 -2.77 9.75 -6.76
C PRO A 175 -3.06 8.94 -8.02
N LEU A 176 -2.77 9.49 -9.20
CA LEU A 176 -3.00 8.80 -10.48
C LEU A 176 -2.02 7.64 -10.73
N VAL A 177 -0.74 7.81 -10.38
CA VAL A 177 0.25 6.72 -10.45
C VAL A 177 -0.17 5.56 -9.55
N TRP A 178 -0.54 5.84 -8.30
CA TRP A 178 -0.98 4.82 -7.35
C TRP A 178 -2.31 4.19 -7.74
N ALA A 179 -3.26 4.94 -8.31
CA ALA A 179 -4.48 4.38 -8.89
C ALA A 179 -4.16 3.46 -10.08
N GLY A 180 -3.19 3.82 -10.91
CA GLY A 180 -2.69 2.97 -12.00
C GLY A 180 -2.09 1.66 -11.50
N MET A 181 -1.25 1.73 -10.46
CA MET A 181 -0.70 0.54 -9.79
C MET A 181 -1.80 -0.30 -9.14
N ALA A 182 -2.82 0.34 -8.55
CA ALA A 182 -3.96 -0.33 -7.94
C ALA A 182 -4.78 -1.16 -8.93
N CYS A 183 -4.87 -0.68 -10.18
CA CYS A 183 -5.51 -1.42 -11.27
C CYS A 183 -4.76 -2.72 -11.65
N VAL A 184 -3.50 -2.87 -11.25
CA VAL A 184 -2.68 -4.05 -11.53
C VAL A 184 -2.55 -4.92 -10.28
N ALA A 185 -2.11 -4.34 -9.17
CA ALA A 185 -1.87 -5.04 -7.92
C ALA A 185 -3.19 -5.57 -7.31
N GLY A 186 -4.24 -4.76 -7.27
CA GLY A 186 -5.53 -5.11 -6.70
C GLY A 186 -6.11 -6.42 -7.26
N PRO A 187 -6.32 -6.54 -8.58
CA PRO A 187 -6.75 -7.80 -9.19
C PRO A 187 -5.80 -8.98 -8.91
N LEU A 188 -4.50 -8.77 -9.05
CA LEU A 188 -3.48 -9.81 -8.90
C LEU A 188 -3.49 -10.38 -7.47
N PHE A 189 -3.41 -9.51 -6.47
CA PHE A 189 -3.37 -9.91 -5.07
C PHE A 189 -4.75 -10.36 -4.58
N GLY A 190 -5.85 -9.81 -5.09
CA GLY A 190 -7.19 -10.36 -4.86
C GLY A 190 -7.30 -11.83 -5.29
N VAL A 191 -6.82 -12.17 -6.48
CA VAL A 191 -6.78 -13.57 -6.94
C VAL A 191 -5.81 -14.40 -6.09
N ALA A 192 -4.64 -13.87 -5.74
CA ALA A 192 -3.66 -14.56 -4.89
C ALA A 192 -4.25 -14.92 -3.51
N GLY A 193 -4.99 -14.00 -2.88
CA GLY A 193 -5.68 -14.22 -1.62
C GLY A 193 -6.78 -15.28 -1.71
N HIS A 194 -7.55 -15.24 -2.80
CA HIS A 194 -8.54 -16.26 -3.10
C HIS A 194 -7.91 -17.66 -3.25
N TRP A 195 -6.81 -17.76 -4.01
CA TRP A 195 -6.07 -19.00 -4.17
C TRP A 195 -5.45 -19.51 -2.88
N TRP A 196 -4.87 -18.65 -2.06
CA TRP A 196 -4.38 -19.05 -0.74
C TRP A 196 -5.50 -19.63 0.14
N ARG A 197 -6.67 -18.98 0.18
CA ARG A 197 -7.76 -19.39 1.06
C ARG A 197 -8.45 -20.68 0.61
N ARG A 198 -8.69 -20.87 -0.69
CA ARG A 198 -9.51 -21.99 -1.20
C ARG A 198 -8.99 -22.66 -2.47
N GLY A 199 -7.74 -22.42 -2.84
CA GLY A 199 -7.11 -23.05 -4.00
C GLY A 199 -7.25 -24.58 -3.95
N PRO A 200 -7.78 -25.22 -5.01
CA PRO A 200 -8.06 -26.66 -5.03
C PRO A 200 -6.78 -27.49 -4.83
N ASP A 201 -5.67 -27.02 -5.37
CA ASP A 201 -4.36 -27.66 -5.29
C ASP A 201 -3.36 -26.84 -4.44
N ALA A 202 -2.32 -27.52 -3.96
CA ALA A 202 -1.28 -26.90 -3.15
C ALA A 202 -0.47 -25.84 -3.91
N ARG A 203 -0.35 -25.97 -5.24
CA ARG A 203 0.43 -25.01 -6.05
C ARG A 203 -0.22 -23.64 -6.00
N ARG A 204 -1.53 -23.53 -6.26
CA ARG A 204 -2.25 -22.25 -6.17
C ARG A 204 -2.13 -21.60 -4.80
N ARG A 205 -2.27 -22.38 -3.72
CA ARG A 205 -2.16 -21.86 -2.34
C ARG A 205 -0.78 -21.28 -2.06
N VAL A 206 0.24 -22.05 -2.40
CA VAL A 206 1.65 -21.68 -2.26
C VAL A 206 2.01 -20.49 -3.13
N THR A 207 1.54 -20.45 -4.38
CA THR A 207 1.79 -19.34 -5.31
C THR A 207 1.16 -18.04 -4.82
N GLY A 208 -0.11 -18.09 -4.38
CA GLY A 208 -0.77 -16.90 -3.86
C GLY A 208 -0.06 -16.33 -2.63
N LEU A 209 0.31 -17.19 -1.68
CA LEU A 209 1.00 -16.77 -0.46
C LEU A 209 2.44 -16.32 -0.73
N GLY A 210 3.16 -17.04 -1.60
CA GLY A 210 4.52 -16.70 -2.00
C GLY A 210 4.60 -15.39 -2.78
N ALA A 211 3.59 -15.07 -3.61
CA ALA A 211 3.53 -13.78 -4.30
C ALA A 211 3.41 -12.60 -3.30
N LEU A 212 2.55 -12.72 -2.29
CA LEU A 212 2.43 -11.69 -1.25
C LEU A 212 3.72 -11.55 -0.44
N ALA A 213 4.26 -12.67 0.04
CA ALA A 213 5.51 -12.66 0.81
C ALA A 213 6.69 -12.11 -0.03
N GLY A 214 6.77 -12.49 -1.31
CA GLY A 214 7.78 -12.00 -2.23
C GLY A 214 7.75 -10.49 -2.43
N LEU A 215 6.58 -9.84 -2.33
CA LEU A 215 6.48 -8.39 -2.42
C LEU A 215 7.13 -7.69 -1.21
N PHE A 216 6.99 -8.24 0.01
CA PHE A 216 7.77 -7.78 1.16
C PHE A 216 9.27 -8.06 0.97
N GLY A 217 9.62 -9.20 0.35
CA GLY A 217 11.00 -9.48 -0.01
C GLY A 217 11.58 -8.41 -0.92
N MET A 218 10.84 -8.02 -1.96
CA MET A 218 11.20 -6.96 -2.90
C MET A 218 11.45 -5.62 -2.21
N GLU A 219 10.52 -5.17 -1.35
CA GLU A 219 10.73 -3.94 -0.58
C GLU A 219 11.92 -4.05 0.39
N GLY A 220 12.15 -5.23 0.96
CA GLY A 220 13.34 -5.50 1.76
C GLY A 220 14.64 -5.35 0.96
N LEU A 221 14.65 -5.79 -0.31
CA LEU A 221 15.78 -5.59 -1.21
C LEU A 221 15.97 -4.10 -1.51
N ASP A 222 14.91 -3.39 -1.87
CA ASP A 222 14.99 -1.96 -2.16
C ASP A 222 15.51 -1.16 -0.96
N TYR A 223 14.97 -1.42 0.23
CA TYR A 223 15.44 -0.80 1.46
C TYR A 223 16.90 -1.14 1.81
N ALA A 224 17.36 -2.36 1.56
CA ALA A 224 18.72 -2.75 1.88
C ALA A 224 19.76 -2.16 0.90
N TRP A 225 19.48 -2.24 -0.40
CA TRP A 225 20.48 -1.96 -1.44
C TRP A 225 20.37 -0.58 -2.08
N ILE A 226 19.18 0.01 -2.16
CA ILE A 226 18.97 1.28 -2.84
C ILE A 226 18.82 2.40 -1.82
N LEU A 227 17.92 2.24 -0.85
CA LEU A 227 17.62 3.28 0.12
C LEU A 227 18.51 3.23 1.37
N HIS A 228 19.23 2.12 1.59
CA HIS A 228 20.10 1.88 2.75
C HIS A 228 19.38 2.06 4.11
N TYR A 229 18.10 1.71 4.17
CA TYR A 229 17.23 1.77 5.33
C TYR A 229 17.21 0.43 6.08
N THR A 230 18.21 0.23 6.94
CA THR A 230 18.49 -1.06 7.60
C THR A 230 17.30 -1.58 8.42
N ALA A 231 16.63 -0.73 9.21
CA ALA A 231 15.54 -1.16 10.07
C ALA A 231 14.30 -1.61 9.25
N GLN A 232 14.00 -0.91 8.17
CA GLN A 232 12.92 -1.20 7.24
C GLN A 232 13.21 -2.50 6.47
N ALA A 233 14.44 -2.67 6.00
CA ALA A 233 14.88 -3.89 5.34
C ALA A 233 14.67 -5.13 6.23
N TRP A 234 15.07 -5.04 7.51
CA TRP A 234 14.85 -6.12 8.48
C TRP A 234 13.37 -6.40 8.74
N ALA A 235 12.55 -5.36 8.88
CA ALA A 235 11.13 -5.54 9.09
C ALA A 235 10.46 -6.24 7.89
N CYS A 236 10.79 -5.82 6.67
CA CYS A 236 10.31 -6.46 5.45
C CYS A 236 10.83 -7.89 5.30
N ALA A 237 12.09 -8.16 5.65
CA ALA A 237 12.65 -9.52 5.66
C ALA A 237 11.95 -10.43 6.68
N VAL A 238 11.60 -9.90 7.85
CA VAL A 238 10.82 -10.64 8.85
C VAL A 238 9.43 -10.97 8.29
N LEU A 239 8.74 -10.03 7.66
CA LEU A 239 7.42 -10.28 7.05
C LEU A 239 7.50 -11.29 5.90
N PHE A 240 8.51 -11.17 5.04
CA PHE A 240 8.82 -12.12 3.97
C PHE A 240 8.92 -13.57 4.48
N VAL A 241 9.53 -13.78 5.66
CA VAL A 241 9.64 -15.12 6.27
C VAL A 241 8.37 -15.51 7.04
N LEU A 242 7.83 -14.63 7.87
CA LEU A 242 6.73 -14.96 8.77
C LEU A 242 5.42 -15.23 8.04
N ILE A 243 5.12 -14.52 6.95
CA ILE A 243 3.87 -14.70 6.19
C ILE A 243 3.72 -16.16 5.72
N PRO A 244 4.67 -16.76 4.99
CA PRO A 244 4.62 -18.18 4.63
C PRO A 244 4.55 -19.12 5.84
N LEU A 245 5.35 -18.86 6.89
CA LEU A 245 5.43 -19.75 8.05
C LEU A 245 4.12 -19.81 8.85
N LEU A 246 3.45 -18.68 9.00
CA LEU A 246 2.23 -18.56 9.80
C LEU A 246 0.97 -18.94 8.99
N MET A 247 0.94 -18.64 7.69
CA MET A 247 -0.28 -18.74 6.88
C MET A 247 -0.37 -20.00 6.02
N ALA A 248 0.73 -20.74 5.79
CA ALA A 248 0.70 -22.02 5.08
C ALA A 248 0.29 -23.18 6.02
N ARG A 249 -0.41 -24.17 5.46
CA ARG A 249 -1.11 -25.19 6.27
C ARG A 249 -0.23 -26.33 6.73
N THR A 250 0.84 -26.62 5.99
CA THR A 250 1.75 -27.75 6.26
C THR A 250 3.20 -27.32 6.12
N HIS A 251 4.13 -28.05 6.74
CA HIS A 251 5.57 -27.78 6.61
C HIS A 251 6.04 -27.78 5.15
N LYS A 252 5.49 -28.67 4.31
CA LYS A 252 5.77 -28.69 2.87
C LYS A 252 5.27 -27.43 2.17
N GLU A 253 4.05 -26.98 2.46
CA GLU A 253 3.54 -25.73 1.90
C GLU A 253 4.34 -24.50 2.36
N ARG A 254 4.80 -24.48 3.62
CA ARG A 254 5.66 -23.41 4.14
C ARG A 254 6.97 -23.30 3.35
N ALA A 255 7.66 -24.41 3.18
CA ALA A 255 8.92 -24.45 2.42
C ALA A 255 8.72 -24.05 0.95
N LEU A 256 7.65 -24.55 0.32
CA LEU A 256 7.35 -24.19 -1.07
C LEU A 256 6.94 -22.71 -1.20
N ALA A 257 6.18 -22.16 -0.26
CA ALA A 257 5.76 -20.76 -0.28
C ALA A 257 6.95 -19.83 -0.08
N LEU A 258 7.90 -20.18 0.79
CA LEU A 258 9.17 -19.49 0.91
C LEU A 258 9.98 -19.57 -0.41
N GLY A 259 10.07 -20.76 -1.02
CA GLY A 259 10.74 -20.92 -2.32
C GLY A 259 10.13 -20.06 -3.42
N VAL A 260 8.79 -19.98 -3.50
CA VAL A 260 8.10 -19.07 -4.42
C VAL A 260 8.37 -17.61 -4.06
N ALA A 261 8.34 -17.25 -2.77
CA ALA A 261 8.61 -15.89 -2.33
C ALA A 261 10.03 -15.44 -2.72
N VAL A 262 11.04 -16.29 -2.54
CA VAL A 262 12.43 -16.05 -2.97
C VAL A 262 12.50 -15.76 -4.47
N ALA A 263 11.73 -16.46 -5.30
CA ALA A 263 11.69 -16.19 -6.74
C ALA A 263 10.90 -14.92 -7.09
N CYS A 264 9.80 -14.66 -6.38
CA CYS A 264 8.94 -13.49 -6.61
C CYS A 264 9.60 -12.17 -6.20
N ALA A 265 10.44 -12.15 -5.15
CA ALA A 265 11.09 -10.93 -4.69
C ALA A 265 11.96 -10.23 -5.76
N PRO A 266 12.97 -10.87 -6.38
CA PRO A 266 13.76 -10.24 -7.43
C PRO A 266 12.94 -10.00 -8.71
N LEU A 267 11.93 -10.83 -8.99
CA LEU A 267 11.04 -10.61 -10.14
C LEU A 267 10.21 -9.33 -9.96
N ALA A 268 9.60 -9.14 -8.78
CA ALA A 268 8.86 -7.94 -8.47
C ALA A 268 9.77 -6.71 -8.51
N TYR A 269 11.00 -6.83 -7.99
CA TYR A 269 12.00 -5.76 -8.07
C TYR A 269 12.30 -5.39 -9.53
N ALA A 270 12.52 -6.38 -10.38
CA ALA A 270 12.79 -6.16 -11.79
C ALA A 270 11.60 -5.56 -12.56
N VAL A 271 10.37 -5.87 -12.16
CA VAL A 271 9.15 -5.38 -12.82
C VAL A 271 8.74 -3.99 -12.35
N ILE A 272 9.03 -3.63 -11.10
CA ILE A 272 8.57 -2.38 -10.48
C ILE A 272 9.73 -1.37 -10.43
N GLU A 273 10.82 -1.72 -9.76
CA GLU A 273 11.91 -0.79 -9.48
C GLU A 273 12.77 -0.48 -10.71
N LEU A 274 13.09 -1.47 -11.56
CA LEU A 274 13.91 -1.19 -12.75
C LEU A 274 13.24 -0.19 -13.71
N PRO A 275 11.94 -0.30 -14.04
CA PRO A 275 11.27 0.74 -14.83
C PRO A 275 11.27 2.09 -14.13
N LEU A 276 11.05 2.15 -12.81
CA LEU A 276 11.09 3.42 -12.07
C LEU A 276 12.49 4.06 -12.11
N GLN A 277 13.55 3.24 -12.03
CA GLN A 277 14.93 3.71 -12.17
C GLN A 277 15.22 4.22 -13.58
N MET A 278 14.77 3.51 -14.63
CA MET A 278 14.90 3.97 -16.02
C MET A 278 14.15 5.28 -16.29
N LEU A 279 13.08 5.55 -15.55
CA LEU A 279 12.31 6.78 -15.66
C LEU A 279 12.92 7.96 -14.86
N SER A 280 13.83 7.69 -13.92
CA SER A 280 14.40 8.69 -13.01
C SER A 280 15.85 9.10 -13.34
N GLY A 281 16.51 8.43 -14.28
CA GLY A 281 17.83 8.79 -14.80
C GLY A 281 17.78 9.61 -16.08
#